data_AF-A0A067DCA4-F1
#
_entry.id   AF-A0A067DCA4-F1
#
_cell.length_a   1.000
_cell.length_b   1.000
_cell.length_c   1.000
_cell.angle_alpha   90.00
_cell.angle_beta   90.00
_cell.angle_gamma   90.00
#
_symmetry.space_group_name_H-M   'P 1'
#
loop_
_entity.id
_entity.type
_entity.pdbx_description
1 polymer ?
#
loop_
_entity_poly.entity_id
_entity_poly.type
_entity_poly.pdbx_seq_one_letter_code
_entity_poly.pdbx_strand_id
1 'polypeptide(L)'
;MRLLAPTLFLLYCLLFSLRQRPTLAAKQSYVVYLGAHSHGPELSSVDLKRATQSHYEFLGSYLGSNENPEEAIFYSYTRHINGFAAKLDDAVAAEIAKHPKVLSVFLSKEKKLHTTHSWEFLGLEQNGRIPPNSIWEKARYGEDAIIGNIDS
;
A
#
# COMPACT_ATOMS: atom_id res chain seq x y z
N MET A 1 -18.14 -61.01 0.89
CA MET A 1 -18.22 -59.53 0.85
C MET A 1 -16.80 -58.96 0.83
N ARG A 2 -16.22 -58.70 -0.35
CA ARG A 2 -14.82 -58.24 -0.54
C ARG A 2 -14.75 -56.96 -1.39
N LEU A 3 -15.48 -55.93 -0.98
CA LEU A 3 -15.57 -54.65 -1.73
C LEU A 3 -14.99 -53.44 -0.97
N LEU A 4 -14.31 -53.64 0.16
CA LEU A 4 -13.83 -52.54 1.01
C LEU A 4 -12.60 -51.78 0.46
N ALA A 5 -11.70 -52.45 -0.26
CA ALA A 5 -10.43 -51.82 -0.68
C ALA A 5 -10.59 -50.69 -1.72
N PRO A 6 -11.37 -50.84 -2.81
CA PRO A 6 -11.50 -49.77 -3.80
C PRO A 6 -12.33 -48.59 -3.28
N THR A 7 -13.31 -48.82 -2.40
CA THR A 7 -14.12 -47.75 -1.81
C THR A 7 -13.34 -46.91 -0.81
N LEU A 8 -12.47 -47.54 0.00
CA LEU A 8 -11.53 -46.85 0.89
C LEU A 8 -10.52 -45.99 0.11
N PHE A 9 -9.99 -46.51 -1.01
CA PHE A 9 -9.07 -45.76 -1.87
C PHE A 9 -9.76 -44.55 -2.51
N LEU A 10 -10.97 -44.73 -3.02
CA LEU A 10 -11.76 -43.65 -3.63
C LEU A 10 -12.12 -42.57 -2.60
N LEU A 11 -12.51 -42.98 -1.38
CA LEU A 11 -12.76 -42.07 -0.26
C LEU A 11 -11.50 -41.29 0.14
N TYR A 12 -10.34 -41.95 0.20
CA TYR A 12 -9.06 -41.30 0.47
C TYR A 12 -8.71 -40.26 -0.60
N CYS A 13 -8.87 -40.60 -1.89
CA CYS A 13 -8.67 -39.66 -2.99
C CYS A 13 -9.63 -38.46 -2.91
N LEU A 14 -10.90 -38.68 -2.53
CA LEU A 14 -11.91 -37.63 -2.36
C LEU A 14 -11.60 -36.71 -1.17
N LEU A 15 -11.10 -37.27 -0.06
CA LEU A 15 -10.65 -36.50 1.09
C LEU A 15 -9.36 -35.73 0.80
N PHE A 16 -8.47 -36.30 -0.01
CA PHE A 16 -7.24 -35.65 -0.45
C PHE A 16 -7.53 -34.47 -1.39
N SER A 17 -8.44 -34.63 -2.36
CA SER A 17 -8.86 -33.53 -3.25
C SER A 17 -9.61 -32.43 -2.49
N LEU A 18 -10.41 -32.77 -1.48
CA LEU A 18 -11.04 -31.77 -0.58
C LEU A 18 -10.02 -30.99 0.27
N ARG A 19 -8.82 -31.53 0.50
CA ARG A 19 -7.73 -30.82 1.18
C ARG A 19 -6.89 -29.97 0.24
N GLN A 20 -6.98 -30.17 -1.07
CA GLN A 20 -6.34 -29.28 -2.04
C GLN A 20 -7.12 -27.97 -2.06
N ARG A 21 -6.59 -26.95 -1.39
CA ARG A 21 -7.04 -25.58 -1.63
C ARG A 21 -6.65 -25.25 -3.08
N PRO A 22 -7.56 -24.78 -3.93
CA PRO A 22 -7.16 -24.24 -5.21
C PRO A 22 -6.19 -23.10 -4.93
N THR A 23 -4.93 -23.25 -5.34
CA THR A 23 -3.96 -22.16 -5.36
C THR A 23 -4.32 -21.27 -6.53
N LEU A 24 -5.46 -20.57 -6.42
CA LEU A 24 -5.67 -19.43 -7.29
C LEU A 24 -4.58 -18.43 -6.86
N ALA A 25 -3.64 -18.13 -7.76
CA ALA A 25 -2.70 -17.04 -7.57
C ALA A 25 -3.51 -15.74 -7.57
N ALA A 26 -4.10 -15.42 -6.42
CA ALA A 26 -4.89 -14.24 -6.25
C ALA A 26 -3.93 -13.08 -6.02
N LYS A 27 -3.94 -12.11 -6.94
CA LYS A 27 -3.17 -10.88 -6.79
C LYS A 27 -3.51 -10.20 -5.47
N GLN A 28 -2.48 -9.82 -4.73
CA GLN A 28 -2.61 -9.07 -3.49
C GLN A 28 -2.11 -7.64 -3.68
N SER A 29 -2.54 -6.74 -2.81
CA SER A 29 -2.06 -5.36 -2.84
C SER A 29 -0.70 -5.28 -2.15
N TYR A 30 0.32 -4.83 -2.87
CA TYR A 30 1.67 -4.61 -2.37
C TYR A 30 2.05 -3.13 -2.47
N VAL A 31 2.91 -2.68 -1.56
CA VAL A 31 3.61 -1.40 -1.65
C VAL A 31 5.06 -1.70 -2.02
N VAL A 32 5.53 -1.07 -3.09
CA VAL A 32 6.93 -1.07 -3.52
C VAL A 32 7.53 0.28 -3.15
N TYR A 33 8.50 0.27 -2.24
CA TYR A 33 9.18 1.47 -1.75
C TYR A 33 10.56 1.62 -2.39
N LEU A 34 10.77 2.75 -3.06
CA LEU A 34 11.96 3.09 -3.83
C LEU A 34 12.84 4.15 -3.13
N GLY A 35 12.43 4.63 -1.95
CA GLY A 35 13.17 5.66 -1.19
C GLY A 35 12.58 7.05 -1.33
N ALA A 36 13.44 8.06 -1.32
CA ALA A 36 13.05 9.43 -1.59
C ALA A 36 13.25 9.76 -3.08
N HIS A 37 12.45 10.68 -3.59
CA HIS A 37 12.72 11.27 -4.89
C HIS A 37 13.91 12.23 -4.82
N SER A 38 14.66 12.35 -5.91
CA SER A 38 15.82 13.24 -6.02
C SER A 38 15.44 14.66 -6.48
N HIS A 39 14.16 15.01 -6.53
CA HIS A 39 13.70 16.32 -6.97
C HIS A 39 13.84 17.37 -5.85
N GLY A 40 13.97 18.63 -6.26
CA GLY A 40 14.16 19.76 -5.34
C GLY A 40 12.89 20.12 -4.56
N PRO A 41 12.95 21.13 -3.68
CA PRO A 41 11.81 21.54 -2.84
C PRO A 41 10.62 22.06 -3.65
N GLU A 42 10.85 22.50 -4.90
CA GLU A 42 9.82 23.01 -5.78
C GLU A 42 9.30 21.89 -6.70
N LEU A 43 8.10 21.39 -6.41
CA LEU A 43 7.46 20.32 -7.16
C LEU A 43 6.49 20.88 -8.19
N SER A 44 6.82 20.71 -9.48
CA SER A 44 5.89 21.02 -10.56
C SER A 44 4.95 19.84 -10.86
N SER A 45 3.82 20.12 -11.51
CA SER A 45 2.92 19.07 -12.01
C SER A 45 3.58 18.15 -13.03
N VAL A 46 4.60 18.64 -13.75
CA VAL A 46 5.38 17.87 -14.72
C VAL A 46 6.25 16.84 -14.00
N ASP A 47 6.87 17.21 -12.87
CA ASP A 47 7.72 16.29 -12.11
C ASP A 47 6.91 15.16 -11.47
N LEU A 48 5.71 15.47 -10.96
CA LEU A 48 4.79 14.45 -10.44
C LEU A 48 4.36 13.46 -11.53
N LYS A 49 4.05 13.95 -12.74
CA LYS A 49 3.73 13.09 -13.88
C LYS A 49 4.90 12.22 -14.31
N ARG A 50 6.12 12.79 -14.32
CA ARG A 50 7.36 12.05 -14.64
C ARG A 50 7.59 10.92 -13.63
N ALA A 51 7.39 11.18 -12.34
CA ALA A 51 7.49 10.17 -11.29
C ALA A 51 6.46 9.04 -11.51
N THR A 52 5.19 9.38 -11.74
CA THR A 52 4.15 8.38 -12.07
C THR A 52 4.54 7.54 -13.29
N GLN A 53 5.00 8.19 -14.36
CA GLN A 53 5.41 7.47 -15.57
C GLN A 53 6.59 6.52 -15.30
N SER A 54 7.57 6.94 -14.51
CA SER A 54 8.67 6.08 -14.08
C SER A 54 8.19 4.87 -13.28
N HIS A 55 7.10 4.99 -12.50
CA HIS A 55 6.54 3.84 -11.79
C HIS A 55 5.89 2.85 -12.76
N TYR A 56 5.17 3.34 -13.77
CA TYR A 56 4.57 2.48 -14.81
C TYR A 56 5.63 1.74 -15.61
N GLU A 57 6.68 2.44 -16.04
CA GLU A 57 7.83 1.84 -16.73
C GLU A 57 8.53 0.81 -15.86
N PHE A 58 8.74 1.13 -14.58
CA PHE A 58 9.36 0.21 -13.63
C PHE A 58 8.53 -1.07 -13.48
N LEU A 59 7.24 -0.96 -13.14
CA LEU A 59 6.39 -2.14 -12.98
C LEU A 59 6.21 -2.90 -14.29
N GLY A 60 6.05 -2.19 -15.41
CA GLY A 60 5.91 -2.78 -16.74
C GLY A 60 7.09 -3.68 -17.12
N SER A 61 8.29 -3.43 -16.59
CA SER A 61 9.46 -4.31 -16.80
C SER A 61 9.37 -5.69 -16.11
N TYR A 62 8.43 -5.86 -15.18
CA TYR A 62 8.18 -7.12 -14.46
C TYR A 62 6.90 -7.84 -14.89
N LEU A 63 6.00 -7.14 -15.59
CA LEU A 63 4.71 -7.68 -16.00
C LEU A 63 4.81 -8.35 -17.38
N GLY A 64 3.88 -9.28 -17.65
CA GLY A 64 3.75 -9.89 -18.97
C GLY A 64 3.16 -8.92 -20.00
N SER A 65 3.30 -9.24 -21.29
CA SER A 65 2.79 -8.40 -22.40
C SER A 65 1.28 -8.11 -22.37
N ASN A 66 0.51 -8.93 -21.65
CA ASN A 66 -0.94 -8.82 -21.56
C ASN A 66 -1.40 -8.03 -20.32
N GLU A 67 -0.48 -7.54 -19.50
CA GLU A 67 -0.78 -6.86 -18.24
C GLU A 67 -0.43 -5.38 -18.33
N ASN A 68 -1.38 -4.54 -17.94
CA ASN A 68 -1.21 -3.10 -17.98
C ASN A 68 -0.72 -2.58 -16.61
N PRO A 69 0.50 -1.99 -16.52
CA PRO A 69 1.01 -1.45 -15.26
C PRO A 69 0.14 -0.29 -14.72
N GLU A 70 -0.54 0.46 -15.59
CA GLU A 70 -1.45 1.54 -15.18
C GLU A 70 -2.71 1.03 -14.48
N GLU A 71 -3.17 -0.16 -14.85
CA GLU A 71 -4.32 -0.81 -14.19
C GLU A 71 -3.91 -1.54 -12.92
N ALA A 72 -2.68 -2.06 -12.88
CA ALA A 72 -2.14 -2.75 -11.71
C ALA A 72 -1.82 -1.77 -10.58
N ILE A 73 -1.27 -0.59 -10.89
CA ILE A 73 -0.94 0.46 -9.92
C ILE A 73 -2.19 1.26 -9.58
N PHE A 74 -2.65 1.12 -8.33
CA PHE A 74 -3.78 1.89 -7.82
C PHE A 74 -3.34 3.15 -7.07
N TYR A 75 -2.05 3.30 -6.76
CA TYR A 75 -1.52 4.52 -6.14
C TYR A 75 -0.03 4.73 -6.46
N SER A 76 0.35 5.96 -6.80
CA SER A 76 1.76 6.37 -7.00
C SER A 76 2.17 7.41 -5.96
N TYR A 77 3.22 7.10 -5.18
CA TYR A 77 3.84 8.03 -4.24
C TYR A 77 4.87 8.89 -4.99
N THR A 78 4.53 10.13 -5.32
CA THR A 78 5.32 11.00 -6.22
C THR A 78 5.97 12.20 -5.53
N ARG A 79 5.62 12.45 -4.27
CA ARG A 79 6.10 13.61 -3.50
C ARG A 79 7.36 13.25 -2.74
N HIS A 80 7.33 13.22 -1.41
CA HIS A 80 8.52 12.97 -0.60
C HIS A 80 8.93 11.49 -0.58
N ILE A 81 7.96 10.60 -0.71
CA ILE A 81 8.15 9.16 -0.83
C ILE A 81 8.12 8.80 -2.30
N ASN A 82 9.07 7.99 -2.74
CA ASN A 82 9.14 7.35 -4.04
C ASN A 82 8.71 5.89 -3.94
N GLY A 83 7.78 5.49 -4.79
CA GLY A 83 7.20 4.16 -4.78
C GLY A 83 5.78 4.13 -5.29
N PHE A 84 5.17 2.95 -5.28
CA PHE A 84 3.80 2.76 -5.73
C PHE A 84 3.13 1.60 -4.98
N ALA A 85 1.80 1.59 -5.00
CA ALA A 85 1.00 0.49 -4.54
C ALA A 85 0.28 -0.17 -5.73
N ALA A 86 0.42 -1.48 -5.86
CA ALA A 86 -0.08 -2.24 -6.99
C ALA A 86 -0.67 -3.59 -6.59
N LYS A 87 -1.58 -4.12 -7.41
CA LYS A 87 -2.07 -5.50 -7.31
C LYS A 87 -1.11 -6.43 -8.04
N LEU A 88 -0.38 -7.26 -7.30
CA LEU A 88 0.68 -8.12 -7.83
C LEU A 88 0.49 -9.56 -7.38
N ASP A 89 0.98 -10.48 -8.18
CA ASP A 89 1.23 -11.85 -7.73
C ASP A 89 2.44 -11.88 -6.79
N ASP A 90 2.42 -12.80 -5.82
CA ASP A 90 3.50 -12.93 -4.82
C ASP A 90 4.86 -13.17 -5.47
N ALA A 91 4.89 -13.89 -6.60
CA ALA A 91 6.11 -14.13 -7.37
C ALA A 91 6.66 -12.83 -7.98
N VAL A 92 5.79 -12.00 -8.58
CA VAL A 92 6.18 -10.69 -9.14
C VAL A 92 6.68 -9.76 -8.04
N ALA A 93 5.99 -9.72 -6.90
CA ALA A 93 6.42 -8.94 -5.74
C ALA A 93 7.81 -9.39 -5.21
N ALA A 94 8.05 -10.70 -5.15
CA ALA A 94 9.33 -11.27 -4.73
C ALA A 94 10.47 -10.98 -5.72
N GLU A 95 10.20 -10.98 -7.03
CA GLU A 95 11.20 -10.58 -8.04
C GLU A 95 11.52 -9.08 -7.97
N ILE A 96 10.51 -8.22 -7.81
CA ILE A 96 10.69 -6.78 -7.63
C ILE A 96 11.55 -6.49 -6.39
N ALA A 97 11.35 -7.22 -5.29
CA ALA A 97 12.10 -7.05 -4.05
C ALA A 97 13.61 -7.28 -4.19
N LYS A 98 14.06 -7.98 -5.24
CA LYS A 98 15.49 -8.22 -5.50
C LYS A 98 16.16 -7.07 -6.25
N HIS A 99 15.39 -6.11 -6.77
CA HIS A 99 15.92 -5.03 -7.59
C HIS A 99 16.76 -4.05 -6.76
N PRO A 100 17.97 -3.63 -7.19
CA PRO A 100 18.85 -2.78 -6.39
C PRO A 100 18.29 -1.41 -5.98
N LYS A 101 17.32 -0.88 -6.76
CA LYS A 101 16.63 0.39 -6.44
C LYS A 101 15.43 0.23 -5.50
N VAL A 102 15.01 -1.00 -5.20
CA VAL A 102 13.87 -1.28 -4.32
C VAL A 102 14.40 -1.47 -2.90
N LEU A 103 13.93 -0.61 -1.99
CA LEU A 103 14.33 -0.68 -0.57
C LEU A 103 13.49 -1.69 0.20
N SER A 104 12.19 -1.78 -0.11
CA SER A 104 11.31 -2.77 0.51
C SER A 104 10.05 -3.01 -0.33
N VAL A 105 9.55 -4.25 -0.29
CA VAL A 105 8.23 -4.62 -0.80
C VAL A 105 7.46 -5.26 0.34
N PHE A 106 6.24 -4.80 0.60
CA PHE A 106 5.41 -5.33 1.68
C PHE A 106 3.93 -5.29 1.33
N LEU A 107 3.15 -6.17 1.95
CA LEU A 107 1.71 -6.20 1.76
C LEU A 107 1.08 -4.88 2.22
N SER A 108 0.29 -4.28 1.32
CA SER A 108 -0.55 -3.14 1.64
C SER A 108 -1.62 -3.57 2.62
N LYS A 109 -1.67 -2.90 3.77
CA LYS A 109 -2.69 -3.12 4.79
C LYS A 109 -3.63 -1.94 4.75
N GLU A 110 -4.91 -2.20 4.54
CA GLU A 110 -5.93 -1.19 4.73
C GLU A 110 -5.96 -0.77 6.20
N LYS A 111 -5.93 0.53 6.45
CA LYS A 111 -6.08 1.13 7.77
C LYS A 111 -7.37 1.91 7.78
N LYS A 112 -8.26 1.58 8.72
CA LYS A 112 -9.43 2.39 8.99
C LYS A 112 -8.93 3.68 9.61
N LEU A 113 -9.24 4.82 8.99
CA LEU A 113 -8.94 6.12 9.60
C LEU A 113 -9.78 6.24 10.87
N HIS A 114 -9.12 6.32 12.02
CA HIS A 114 -9.79 6.40 13.32
C HIS A 114 -10.09 7.85 13.74
N THR A 115 -9.57 8.85 13.00
CA THR A 115 -9.35 10.19 13.56
C THR A 115 -9.66 11.33 12.60
N THR A 116 -10.94 11.51 12.28
CA THR A 116 -11.39 12.72 11.54
C THR A 116 -11.58 13.95 12.44
N HIS A 117 -11.33 13.84 13.76
CA HIS A 117 -11.66 14.90 14.75
C HIS A 117 -10.61 15.04 15.86
N SER A 118 -9.35 14.66 15.65
CA SER A 118 -8.34 14.71 16.74
C SER A 118 -8.12 16.11 17.28
N TRP A 119 -8.20 17.14 16.44
CA TRP A 119 -8.15 18.53 16.87
C TRP A 119 -9.35 18.91 17.76
N GLU A 120 -10.54 18.43 17.42
CA GLU A 120 -11.75 18.64 18.22
C GLU A 120 -11.71 17.84 19.54
N PHE A 121 -11.20 16.60 19.52
CA PHE A 121 -10.97 15.79 20.72
C PHE A 121 -9.98 16.44 21.69
N LEU A 122 -8.90 17.02 21.18
CA LEU A 122 -7.92 17.76 21.98
C LEU A 122 -8.43 19.15 22.43
N GLY A 123 -9.65 19.54 22.05
CA GLY A 123 -10.22 20.86 22.35
C GLY A 123 -9.49 22.01 21.65
N LEU A 124 -8.75 21.70 20.59
CA LEU A 124 -7.96 22.65 19.81
C LEU A 124 -8.81 23.37 18.76
N GLU A 125 -9.89 22.73 18.30
CA GLU A 125 -10.93 23.34 17.47
C GLU A 125 -12.32 22.88 17.88
N GLN A 126 -13.36 23.55 17.39
CA GLN A 126 -14.75 23.13 17.52
C GLN A 126 -15.45 23.32 16.17
N ASN A 127 -15.99 22.23 15.60
CA ASN A 127 -16.60 22.24 14.26
C ASN A 127 -15.70 22.87 13.17
N GLY A 128 -14.41 22.54 13.16
CA GLY A 128 -13.44 23.07 12.19
C GLY A 128 -13.10 24.56 12.34
N ARG A 129 -13.44 25.17 13.49
CA ARG A 129 -13.10 26.56 13.82
C ARG A 129 -12.29 26.62 15.10
N ILE A 130 -11.28 27.48 15.10
CA ILE A 130 -10.46 27.76 16.28
C ILE A 130 -11.18 28.80 17.14
N PRO A 131 -11.56 28.48 18.40
CA PRO A 131 -12.21 29.45 19.28
C PRO A 131 -11.27 30.62 19.64
N PRO A 132 -11.81 31.83 19.87
CA PRO A 132 -11.05 32.92 20.46
C PRO A 132 -10.58 32.54 21.88
N ASN A 133 -9.35 32.90 22.25
CA ASN A 133 -8.65 32.49 23.48
C ASN A 133 -8.32 30.99 23.59
N SER A 134 -8.32 30.26 22.46
CA SER A 134 -7.91 28.85 22.42
C SER A 134 -6.44 28.64 22.78
N ILE A 135 -6.06 27.39 23.05
CA ILE A 135 -4.67 27.01 23.30
C ILE A 135 -3.78 27.36 22.11
N TRP A 136 -4.30 27.29 20.88
CA TRP A 136 -3.57 27.73 19.68
C TRP A 136 -3.16 29.20 19.75
N GLU A 137 -4.11 30.10 20.05
CA GLU A 137 -3.82 31.53 20.14
C GLU A 137 -2.83 31.81 21.28
N LYS A 138 -3.05 31.20 22.45
CA LYS A 138 -2.16 31.34 23.62
C LYS A 138 -0.74 30.84 23.36
N ALA A 139 -0.60 29.79 22.56
CA ALA A 139 0.68 29.19 22.18
C ALA A 139 1.29 29.80 20.91
N ARG A 140 0.72 30.91 20.37
CA ARG A 140 1.13 31.51 19.09
C ARG A 140 1.20 30.49 17.95
N TYR A 141 0.21 29.60 17.88
CA TYR A 141 0.10 28.52 16.91
C TYR A 141 1.30 27.56 16.88
N GLY A 142 2.09 27.49 17.95
CA GLY A 142 3.31 26.71 17.98
C GLY A 142 4.43 27.34 17.16
N GLU A 143 4.52 28.68 17.15
CA GLU A 143 5.66 29.40 16.58
C GLU A 143 6.98 28.72 17.01
N ASP A 144 7.81 28.38 16.02
CA ASP A 144 9.08 27.64 16.16
C ASP A 144 9.00 26.20 16.71
N ALA A 145 7.80 25.60 16.79
CA ALA A 145 7.59 24.24 17.28
C ALA A 145 6.66 23.42 16.38
N ILE A 146 7.10 22.25 15.94
CA ILE A 146 6.27 21.28 15.20
C ILE A 146 5.89 20.14 16.15
N ILE A 147 4.59 19.96 16.40
CA ILE A 147 4.04 18.85 17.18
C ILE A 147 3.31 17.91 16.22
N GLY A 148 3.91 16.76 15.92
CA GLY A 148 3.28 15.70 15.14
C GLY A 148 2.51 14.75 16.05
N ASN A 149 1.20 14.61 15.82
CA ASN A 149 0.39 13.55 16.42
C ASN A 149 0.15 12.46 15.37
N ILE A 150 0.57 11.23 15.67
CA ILE A 150 0.21 10.06 14.87
C ILE A 150 -0.78 9.27 15.71
N ASP A 151 -2.06 9.39 15.35
CA ASP A 151 -3.10 8.54 15.87
C ASP A 151 -3.29 7.32 14.96
N SER A 152 -3.58 6.18 15.58
CA SER A 152 -3.71 4.89 14.92
C SER A 152 -5.15 4.51 14.69
#